data_AF-A0A8B3NZI5-F1
#
_entry.id   AF-A0A8B3NZI5-F1
#
_cell.length_a   1.000
_cell.length_b   1.000
_cell.length_c   1.000
_cell.angle_alpha   90.00
_cell.angle_beta   90.00
_cell.angle_gamma   90.00
#
_symmetry.space_group_name_H-M   'P 1'
#
loop_
_entity.id
_entity.type
_entity.pdbx_description
1 polymer ?
#
loop_
_entity_poly.entity_id
_entity_poly.type
_entity_poly.pdbx_seq_one_letter_code
_entity_poly.pdbx_strand_id
1 'polypeptide(L)'
;MTKLGRLTDFLKKPAAIGALTFIATMIVVGMFMGPTTCNSGWASGSIGRRGACSHHGGVNHGPAQLRFITSILFGVAAGIFANKIQNGRPENSSPEALKASDSGGTICPTCGSTMRALVQNGRIQLKCMAHGCGYERRYR
;
A
#
# COMPACT_ATOMS: atom_id res chain seq x y z
N MET A 1 25.41 -0.63 2.59
CA MET A 1 23.96 -0.50 2.28
C MET A 1 23.75 0.66 1.33
N THR A 2 23.43 0.38 0.07
CA THR A 2 23.26 1.40 -0.99
C THR A 2 21.98 2.20 -0.75
N LYS A 3 22.00 3.52 -1.00
CA LYS A 3 20.86 4.45 -0.79
C LYS A 3 19.56 3.99 -1.48
N LEU A 4 19.68 3.21 -2.56
CA LEU A 4 18.55 2.66 -3.31
C LEU A 4 17.70 1.68 -2.48
N GLY A 5 18.32 0.79 -1.68
CA GLY A 5 17.58 -0.21 -0.91
C GLY A 5 16.73 0.42 0.21
N ARG A 6 17.27 1.45 0.87
CA ARG A 6 16.57 2.18 1.94
C ARG A 6 15.32 2.91 1.43
N LEU A 7 15.34 3.39 0.17
CA LEU A 7 14.17 4.03 -0.45
C LEU A 7 13.07 2.99 -0.73
N THR A 8 13.43 1.84 -1.29
CA THR A 8 12.46 0.80 -1.63
C THR A 8 11.79 0.22 -0.39
N ASP A 9 12.51 0.10 0.73
CA ASP A 9 11.94 -0.39 1.98
C ASP A 9 11.00 0.62 2.64
N PHE A 10 11.25 1.92 2.42
CA PHE A 10 10.35 2.97 2.87
C PHE A 10 9.04 2.98 2.07
N LEU A 11 9.12 2.84 0.75
CA LEU A 11 7.96 2.81 -0.16
C LEU A 11 7.03 1.61 0.09
N LYS A 12 7.54 0.52 0.65
CA LYS A 12 6.73 -0.65 1.03
C LYS A 12 5.89 -0.42 2.28
N LYS A 13 6.13 0.63 3.06
CA LYS A 13 5.34 0.88 4.28
C LYS A 13 3.92 1.33 3.90
N PRO A 14 2.87 0.83 4.57
CA PRO A 14 1.49 1.20 4.22
C PRO A 14 1.22 2.69 4.46
N ALA A 15 1.90 3.29 5.45
CA ALA A 15 1.89 4.73 5.68
C ALA A 15 2.51 5.53 4.52
N ALA A 16 3.59 5.03 3.90
CA ALA A 16 4.20 5.69 2.75
C ALA A 16 3.29 5.62 1.52
N ILE A 17 2.61 4.49 1.32
CA ILE A 17 1.60 4.33 0.26
C ILE A 17 0.47 5.35 0.45
N GLY A 18 -0.09 5.46 1.66
CA GLY A 18 -1.13 6.44 1.97
C GLY A 18 -0.70 7.90 1.81
N ALA A 19 0.55 8.24 2.19
CA ALA A 19 1.09 9.58 1.99
C ALA A 19 1.29 9.93 0.51
N LEU A 20 1.76 8.97 -0.29
CA LEU A 20 1.93 9.17 -1.73
C LEU A 20 0.59 9.32 -2.44
N THR A 21 -0.41 8.51 -2.09
CA THR A 21 -1.75 8.65 -2.68
C THR A 21 -2.40 9.97 -2.27
N PHE A 22 -2.22 10.45 -1.03
CA PHE A 22 -2.65 11.78 -0.61
C PHE A 22 -2.04 12.87 -1.50
N ILE A 23 -0.71 12.87 -1.69
CA ILE A 23 -0.02 13.88 -2.51
C ILE A 23 -0.48 13.81 -3.97
N ALA A 24 -0.57 12.61 -4.53
CA ALA A 24 -1.03 12.42 -5.91
C ALA A 24 -2.47 12.93 -6.10
N THR A 25 -3.37 12.60 -5.17
CA THR A 25 -4.77 13.07 -5.23
C THR A 25 -4.85 14.59 -5.08
N MET A 26 -4.05 15.18 -4.20
CA MET A 26 -3.94 16.63 -4.03
C MET A 26 -3.61 17.35 -5.34
N ILE A 27 -2.66 16.81 -6.09
CA ILE A 27 -2.22 17.35 -7.38
C ILE A 27 -3.31 17.16 -8.42
N VAL A 28 -3.81 15.92 -8.58
CA VAL A 28 -4.79 15.58 -9.62
C VAL A 28 -6.08 16.37 -9.42
N VAL A 29 -6.67 16.35 -8.22
CA VAL A 29 -7.88 17.12 -7.93
C VAL A 29 -7.61 18.62 -8.09
N GLY A 30 -6.43 19.09 -7.70
CA GLY A 30 -6.00 20.47 -7.90
C GLY A 30 -5.94 20.92 -9.37
N MET A 31 -5.70 20.01 -10.31
CA MET A 31 -5.73 20.33 -11.74
C MET A 31 -7.16 20.55 -12.26
N PHE A 32 -8.14 19.90 -11.66
CA PHE A 32 -9.55 20.05 -12.05
C PHE A 32 -10.26 21.19 -11.31
N MET A 33 -9.75 21.60 -10.15
CA MET A 33 -10.30 22.74 -9.42
C MET A 33 -9.72 24.04 -9.98
N GLY A 34 -10.58 24.87 -10.54
CA GLY A 34 -10.21 26.17 -11.12
C GLY A 34 -9.58 27.14 -10.11
N PRO A 35 -9.20 28.35 -10.58
CA PRO A 35 -8.56 29.34 -9.73
C PRO A 35 -9.44 29.73 -8.54
N THR A 36 -8.80 30.11 -7.43
CA THR A 36 -9.50 30.63 -6.25
C THR A 36 -10.32 31.86 -6.62
N THR A 37 -11.59 31.89 -6.25
CA THR A 37 -12.49 33.04 -6.45
C THR A 37 -12.97 33.61 -5.12
N CYS A 38 -13.57 34.79 -5.13
CA CYS A 38 -14.38 35.27 -4.02
C CYS A 38 -15.69 34.45 -3.90
N ASN A 39 -16.39 34.59 -2.78
CA ASN A 39 -17.62 33.83 -2.50
C ASN A 39 -18.75 34.12 -3.50
N SER A 40 -18.79 35.34 -4.05
CA SER A 40 -19.72 35.69 -5.14
C SER A 40 -19.30 35.16 -6.52
N GLY A 41 -18.21 34.39 -6.63
CA GLY A 41 -17.63 33.91 -7.89
C GLY A 41 -16.70 34.90 -8.59
N TRP A 42 -16.50 36.10 -8.05
CA TRP A 42 -15.61 37.10 -8.67
C TRP A 42 -14.14 36.67 -8.57
N ALA A 43 -13.45 36.67 -9.72
CA ALA A 43 -12.01 36.39 -9.80
C ALA A 43 -11.23 37.70 -9.66
N SER A 44 -10.86 38.06 -8.43
CA SER A 44 -10.03 39.24 -8.19
C SER A 44 -8.56 38.95 -8.45
N GLY A 45 -7.90 39.77 -9.27
CA GLY A 45 -6.46 39.66 -9.52
C GLY A 45 -5.58 39.93 -8.29
N SER A 46 -6.17 40.38 -7.17
CA SER A 46 -5.49 40.60 -5.89
C SER A 46 -5.83 39.56 -4.81
N ILE A 47 -6.47 38.43 -5.16
CA ILE A 47 -6.75 37.32 -4.22
C ILE A 47 -5.46 36.88 -3.52
N GLY A 48 -5.52 36.81 -2.18
CA GLY A 48 -4.36 36.58 -1.32
C GLY A 48 -3.82 37.86 -0.65
N ARG A 49 -4.30 39.04 -1.04
CA ARG A 49 -4.04 40.32 -0.32
C ARG A 49 -5.23 40.70 0.56
N ARG A 50 -4.96 41.46 1.63
CA ARG A 50 -6.03 41.99 2.51
C ARG A 50 -7.02 42.82 1.68
N GLY A 51 -8.32 42.54 1.85
CA GLY A 51 -9.41 43.30 1.21
C GLY A 51 -9.85 42.81 -0.17
N ALA A 52 -9.16 41.85 -0.80
CA ALA A 52 -9.45 41.43 -2.19
C ALA A 52 -10.86 40.89 -2.43
N CYS A 53 -11.52 40.38 -1.39
CA CYS A 53 -12.90 39.87 -1.46
C CYS A 53 -13.82 40.50 -0.39
N SER A 54 -13.45 41.65 0.20
CA SER A 54 -14.22 42.24 1.31
C SER A 54 -15.67 42.58 0.93
N HIS A 55 -15.89 43.10 -0.28
CA HIS A 55 -17.22 43.39 -0.82
C HIS A 55 -17.94 42.17 -1.41
N HIS A 56 -17.23 41.05 -1.58
CA HIS A 56 -17.72 39.85 -2.25
C HIS A 56 -17.92 38.67 -1.28
N GLY A 57 -18.05 38.97 0.02
CA GLY A 57 -18.30 37.96 1.06
C GLY A 57 -17.08 37.11 1.42
N GLY A 58 -15.87 37.58 1.12
CA GLY A 58 -14.63 36.86 1.41
C GLY A 58 -14.19 35.89 0.31
N VAL A 59 -13.06 35.23 0.55
CA VAL A 59 -12.46 34.25 -0.37
C VAL A 59 -13.27 32.95 -0.29
N ASN A 60 -13.57 32.34 -1.43
CA ASN A 60 -14.21 31.04 -1.48
C ASN A 60 -13.19 29.93 -1.17
N HIS A 61 -13.32 29.34 0.01
CA HIS A 61 -12.49 28.21 0.44
C HIS A 61 -13.10 26.84 0.13
N GLY A 62 -14.34 26.79 -0.37
CA GLY A 62 -15.06 25.54 -0.64
C GLY A 62 -14.28 24.58 -1.55
N PRO A 63 -13.75 25.02 -2.71
CA PRO A 63 -12.93 24.18 -3.56
C PRO A 63 -11.68 23.65 -2.85
N ALA A 64 -10.96 24.53 -2.15
CA ALA A 64 -9.75 24.14 -1.43
C ALA A 64 -10.04 23.12 -0.30
N GLN A 65 -11.14 23.29 0.43
CA GLN A 65 -11.60 22.37 1.46
C GLN A 65 -11.99 21.02 0.85
N LEU A 66 -12.76 21.02 -0.25
CA LEU A 66 -13.15 19.78 -0.93
C LEU A 66 -11.92 19.01 -1.42
N ARG A 67 -10.94 19.70 -2.02
CA ARG A 67 -9.66 19.11 -2.43
C ARG A 67 -8.96 18.45 -1.24
N PHE A 68 -8.91 19.14 -0.11
CA PHE A 68 -8.25 18.66 1.11
C PHE A 68 -8.93 17.42 1.70
N ILE A 69 -10.25 17.49 1.88
CA ILE A 69 -11.04 16.39 2.43
C ILE A 69 -10.95 15.16 1.53
N THR A 70 -11.17 15.32 0.22
CA THR A 70 -11.10 14.18 -0.72
C THR A 70 -9.71 13.56 -0.72
N SER A 71 -8.64 14.35 -0.74
CA SER A 71 -7.26 13.83 -0.72
C SER A 71 -6.95 13.06 0.57
N ILE A 72 -7.41 13.53 1.73
CA ILE A 72 -7.25 12.80 3.00
C ILE A 72 -7.98 11.46 2.93
N LEU A 73 -9.23 11.45 2.47
CA LEU A 73 -10.03 10.23 2.40
C LEU A 73 -9.35 9.17 1.52
N PHE A 74 -8.88 9.56 0.33
CA PHE A 74 -8.14 8.65 -0.55
C PHE A 74 -6.80 8.20 0.04
N GLY A 75 -6.06 9.10 0.70
CA GLY A 75 -4.81 8.80 1.39
C GLY A 75 -4.98 7.75 2.48
N VAL A 76 -5.93 7.98 3.39
CA VAL A 76 -6.25 7.08 4.50
C VAL A 76 -6.78 5.75 3.99
N ALA A 77 -7.72 5.75 3.04
CA ALA A 77 -8.28 4.53 2.46
C ALA A 77 -7.19 3.66 1.82
N ALA A 78 -6.28 4.26 1.04
CA ALA A 78 -5.16 3.56 0.44
C ALA A 78 -4.19 2.98 1.49
N GLY A 79 -3.90 3.73 2.55
CA GLY A 79 -3.06 3.25 3.66
C GLY A 79 -3.67 2.06 4.39
N ILE A 80 -4.97 2.11 4.71
CA ILE A 80 -5.70 1.00 5.34
C ILE A 80 -5.73 -0.22 4.41
N PHE A 81 -6.03 -0.02 3.13
CA PHE A 81 -6.08 -1.10 2.15
C PHE A 81 -4.71 -1.77 1.97
N ALA A 82 -3.65 -0.98 1.87
CA ALA A 82 -2.28 -1.48 1.81
C ALA A 82 -1.88 -2.26 3.07
N ASN A 83 -2.26 -1.76 4.25
CA ASN A 83 -2.03 -2.46 5.52
C ASN A 83 -2.76 -3.81 5.55
N LYS A 84 -4.02 -3.86 5.09
CA LYS A 84 -4.79 -5.10 5.00
C LYS A 84 -4.15 -6.12 4.06
N ILE A 85 -3.66 -5.69 2.89
CA ILE A 85 -2.96 -6.57 1.94
C ILE A 85 -1.68 -7.12 2.57
N GLN A 86 -0.91 -6.29 3.27
CA GLN A 86 0.35 -6.72 3.89
C GLN A 86 0.14 -7.67 5.05
N ASN A 87 -0.84 -7.40 5.92
CA ASN A 87 -1.17 -8.28 7.04
C ASN A 87 -1.77 -9.61 6.55
N GLY A 88 -2.43 -9.61 5.39
CA GLY A 88 -2.93 -10.83 4.73
C GLY A 88 -1.90 -11.54 3.86
N ARG A 89 -0.71 -10.95 3.64
CA ARG A 89 0.32 -11.52 2.78
C ARG A 89 1.13 -12.53 3.60
N PRO A 90 1.10 -13.83 3.26
CA PRO A 90 1.99 -14.78 3.90
C PRO A 90 3.45 -14.37 3.61
N GLU A 91 4.28 -14.44 4.65
CA GLU A 91 5.71 -14.13 4.70
C GLU A 91 6.56 -14.81 3.60
N ASN A 92 5.99 -15.82 2.93
CA ASN A 92 6.60 -16.62 1.86
C ASN A 92 6.66 -15.93 0.49
N SER A 93 6.34 -14.65 0.37
CA SER A 93 6.35 -13.92 -0.91
C SER A 93 7.61 -13.10 -1.15
N SER A 94 8.64 -13.27 -0.31
CA SER A 94 10.00 -12.90 -0.71
C SER A 94 10.46 -13.85 -1.82
N PRO A 95 11.02 -13.38 -2.94
CA PRO A 95 11.56 -14.25 -4.00
C PRO A 95 12.64 -15.22 -3.50
N GLU A 96 13.19 -14.98 -2.30
CA GLU A 96 14.08 -15.90 -1.58
C GLU A 96 13.39 -17.14 -1.02
N ALA A 97 12.11 -17.05 -0.63
CA ALA A 97 11.34 -18.20 -0.14
C ALA A 97 10.94 -19.15 -1.28
N LEU A 98 10.74 -18.63 -2.51
CA LEU A 98 10.60 -19.48 -3.69
C LEU A 98 11.92 -20.19 -4.02
N LYS A 99 13.08 -19.53 -3.85
CA LYS A 99 14.38 -20.17 -4.05
C LYS A 99 14.68 -21.22 -2.98
N ALA A 100 14.33 -20.97 -1.72
CA ALA A 100 14.47 -21.95 -0.63
C ALA A 100 13.53 -23.16 -0.78
N SER A 101 12.37 -22.98 -1.42
CA SER A 101 11.46 -24.09 -1.76
C SER A 101 11.96 -24.93 -2.95
N ASP A 102 12.85 -24.40 -3.79
CA ASP A 102 13.36 -25.05 -5.00
C ASP A 102 14.68 -25.81 -4.75
N SER A 103 15.39 -25.50 -3.65
CA SER A 103 16.77 -25.96 -3.44
C SER A 103 17.00 -26.93 -2.27
N GLY A 104 15.97 -27.67 -1.82
CA GLY A 104 16.15 -28.62 -0.71
C GLY A 104 15.06 -29.66 -0.57
N GLY A 105 14.76 -30.36 -1.67
CA GLY A 105 13.77 -31.43 -1.72
C GLY A 105 14.02 -32.46 -0.62
N THR A 106 13.18 -32.46 0.40
CA THR A 106 13.18 -33.58 1.33
C THR A 106 12.59 -34.76 0.57
N ILE A 107 13.44 -35.74 0.28
CA ILE A 107 13.06 -36.94 -0.46
C ILE A 107 12.22 -37.81 0.48
N CYS A 108 11.11 -38.36 -0.02
CA CYS A 108 10.29 -39.29 0.75
C CYS A 108 11.08 -40.60 0.98
N PRO A 109 11.29 -41.06 2.23
CA PRO A 109 12.08 -42.26 2.51
C PRO A 109 11.41 -43.55 2.01
N THR A 110 10.11 -43.51 1.71
CA THR A 110 9.33 -44.67 1.25
C THR A 110 9.44 -44.89 -0.25
N CYS A 111 9.53 -43.82 -1.05
CA CYS A 111 9.37 -43.90 -2.51
C CYS A 111 10.35 -43.04 -3.31
N GLY A 112 11.19 -42.24 -2.67
CA GLY A 112 12.16 -41.39 -3.36
C GLY A 112 11.58 -40.14 -4.03
N SER A 113 10.27 -39.91 -3.98
CA SER A 113 9.66 -38.72 -4.59
C SER A 113 9.92 -37.46 -3.75
N THR A 114 9.94 -36.29 -4.40
CA THR A 114 10.05 -35.00 -3.73
C THR A 114 8.83 -34.73 -2.84
N MET A 115 9.07 -34.39 -1.57
CA MET A 115 7.99 -33.92 -0.69
C MET A 115 7.68 -32.46 -0.96
N ARG A 116 6.39 -32.11 -0.90
CA ARG A 116 5.92 -30.73 -1.06
C ARG A 116 5.58 -30.16 0.31
N ALA A 117 6.06 -28.95 0.58
CA ALA A 117 5.64 -28.19 1.74
C ALA A 117 4.22 -27.65 1.51
N LEU A 118 3.33 -27.92 2.46
CA LEU A 118 1.97 -27.41 2.50
C LEU A 118 1.80 -26.60 3.78
N VAL A 119 1.26 -25.39 3.65
CA VAL A 119 0.91 -24.56 4.81
C VAL A 119 -0.54 -24.85 5.17
N GLN A 120 -0.77 -25.50 6.30
CA GLN A 120 -2.11 -25.74 6.86
C GLN A 120 -2.15 -25.24 8.30
N ASN A 121 -3.16 -24.42 8.63
CA ASN A 121 -3.37 -23.88 9.98
C ASN A 121 -2.13 -23.20 10.59
N GLY A 122 -1.37 -22.45 9.77
CA GLY A 122 -0.16 -21.76 10.21
C GLY A 122 1.04 -22.67 10.51
N ARG A 123 0.97 -23.97 10.19
CA ARG A 123 2.11 -24.90 10.27
C ARG A 123 2.54 -25.35 8.88
N ILE A 124 3.83 -25.53 8.71
CA ILE A 124 4.43 -26.12 7.50
C ILE A 124 4.44 -27.65 7.68
N GLN A 125 3.67 -28.35 6.85
CA GLN A 125 3.61 -29.81 6.79
C GLN A 125 4.28 -30.29 5.51
N LEU A 126 5.12 -31.33 5.59
CA LEU A 126 5.71 -31.96 4.41
C LEU A 126 4.87 -33.17 4.01
N LYS A 127 4.36 -33.17 2.77
CA LYS A 127 3.54 -34.27 2.24
C LYS A 127 4.12 -34.83 0.95
N CYS A 128 4.17 -36.15 0.87
CA CYS A 128 4.50 -36.89 -0.35
C CYS A 128 3.25 -36.93 -1.26
N MET A 129 3.40 -36.50 -2.51
CA MET A 129 2.28 -36.48 -3.48
C MET A 129 2.04 -37.84 -4.15
N ALA A 130 3.05 -38.72 -4.17
CA ALA A 130 2.95 -40.05 -4.80
C ALA A 130 2.09 -41.03 -3.97
N HIS A 131 2.22 -40.99 -2.65
CA HIS A 131 1.53 -41.95 -1.75
C HIS A 131 0.68 -41.28 -0.67
N GLY A 132 0.65 -39.94 -0.61
CA GLY A 132 -0.10 -39.22 0.41
C GLY A 132 0.49 -39.31 1.82
N CYS A 133 1.64 -39.98 2.02
CA CYS A 133 2.33 -40.06 3.29
C CYS A 133 2.75 -38.66 3.76
N GLY A 134 2.29 -38.25 4.94
CA GLY A 134 2.75 -37.04 5.62
C GLY A 134 3.82 -37.38 6.64
N TYR A 135 4.84 -36.54 6.74
CA TYR A 135 5.83 -36.64 7.82
C TYR A 135 5.81 -35.34 8.62
N GLU A 136 5.32 -35.39 9.86
CA GLU A 136 5.43 -34.27 10.80
C GLU A 136 6.87 -34.20 11.32
N ARG A 137 7.70 -33.33 10.72
CA ARG A 137 8.94 -32.94 11.38
C ARG A 137 8.62 -31.90 12.45
N ARG A 138 8.59 -32.32 13.72
CA ARG A 138 8.76 -31.37 14.84
C ARG A 138 10.20 -30.87 14.78
N TYR A 139 10.39 -29.66 14.27
CA TYR A 139 11.62 -28.91 14.54
C TYR A 139 11.65 -28.64 16.06
N ARG A 140 12.62 -29.23 16.75
CA ARG A 140 13.01 -28.83 18.10
C ARG A 140 13.85 -27.56 18.01
#